data_AF-A0A3D3S7S8-F1
#
_entry.id   AF-A0A3D3S7S8-F1
#
_cell.length_a   1.000
_cell.length_b   1.000
_cell.length_c   1.000
_cell.angle_alpha   90.00
_cell.angle_beta   90.00
_cell.angle_gamma   90.00
#
_symmetry.space_group_name_H-M   'P 1'
#
loop_
_entity.id
_entity.type
_entity.pdbx_description
1 polymer ?
#
loop_
_entity_poly.entity_id
_entity_poly.type
_entity_poly.pdbx_seq_one_letter_code
_entity_poly.pdbx_strand_id
1 'polypeptide(L)'
;APAAAAPAPQPIATTPTTVKAAGIEAEHVAVVGTVTGKTTFKELKDWGLSEEKIKSATDGKIGPDGTAVKDWAAANGLTFSELKVKLQDLLAAL
;
A
#
# COMPACT_ATOMS: atom_id res chain seq x y z
N ALA A 1 42.22 -33.06 -44.46
CA ALA A 1 41.07 -32.73 -45.34
C ALA A 1 40.36 -34.03 -45.71
N PRO A 2 39.06 -34.04 -46.07
CA PRO A 2 38.04 -32.96 -46.01
C PRO A 2 37.31 -32.95 -44.63
N ALA A 3 36.61 -31.91 -44.13
CA ALA A 3 35.58 -30.99 -44.70
C ALA A 3 34.23 -31.71 -44.96
N ALA A 4 33.03 -31.17 -44.69
CA ALA A 4 32.56 -29.92 -44.05
C ALA A 4 31.23 -30.24 -43.29
N ALA A 5 30.37 -29.37 -42.74
CA ALA A 5 30.23 -27.90 -42.77
C ALA A 5 29.44 -27.39 -41.52
N ALA A 6 29.09 -26.10 -41.48
CA ALA A 6 28.05 -25.50 -40.62
C ALA A 6 26.93 -24.88 -41.50
N PRO A 7 25.80 -24.41 -40.91
CA PRO A 7 25.64 -22.95 -40.86
C PRO A 7 24.93 -22.39 -39.61
N ALA A 8 25.20 -21.11 -39.31
CA ALA A 8 24.34 -20.23 -38.50
C ALA A 8 23.55 -19.28 -39.45
N PRO A 9 22.43 -18.68 -39.04
CA PRO A 9 22.52 -17.37 -38.38
C PRO A 9 21.44 -17.07 -37.30
N GLN A 10 21.55 -15.88 -36.69
CA GLN A 10 20.74 -15.33 -35.59
C GLN A 10 19.50 -14.57 -36.13
N PRO A 11 18.48 -14.26 -35.30
CA PRO A 11 18.27 -12.83 -34.99
C PRO A 11 17.63 -12.46 -33.63
N ILE A 12 18.02 -11.27 -33.18
CA ILE A 12 17.29 -10.20 -32.47
C ILE A 12 16.50 -10.41 -31.16
N ALA A 13 16.76 -9.43 -30.29
CA ALA A 13 16.04 -9.03 -29.09
C ALA A 13 14.53 -8.80 -29.25
N THR A 14 13.80 -9.05 -28.16
CA THR A 14 12.76 -8.14 -27.65
C THR A 14 12.76 -8.14 -26.13
N THR A 15 12.84 -6.96 -25.55
CA THR A 15 12.34 -6.72 -24.19
C THR A 15 10.82 -6.74 -24.23
N PRO A 16 10.16 -7.34 -23.23
CA PRO A 16 8.99 -6.74 -22.60
C PRO A 16 9.51 -5.94 -21.40
N THR A 17 9.36 -4.62 -21.44
CA THR A 17 8.34 -3.93 -20.64
C THR A 17 8.59 -4.14 -19.14
N THR A 18 9.15 -3.14 -18.44
CA THR A 18 8.29 -2.13 -17.81
C THR A 18 6.97 -2.75 -17.36
N VAL A 19 7.03 -3.53 -16.27
CA VAL A 19 5.88 -3.61 -15.35
C VAL A 19 5.70 -2.24 -14.71
N LYS A 20 5.09 -1.37 -15.51
CA LYS A 20 4.30 -0.22 -15.10
C LYS A 20 3.38 -0.72 -13.99
N ALA A 21 3.76 -0.46 -12.75
CA ALA A 21 2.89 -0.63 -11.59
C ALA A 21 1.87 0.53 -11.56
N ALA A 22 1.04 0.60 -12.60
CA ALA A 22 -0.17 1.41 -12.66
C ALA A 22 -1.27 0.48 -13.19
N GLY A 23 -2.34 0.35 -12.40
CA GLY A 23 -3.29 -0.76 -12.56
C GLY A 23 -3.29 -1.73 -11.39
N ILE A 24 -3.27 -1.22 -10.15
CA ILE A 24 -4.48 -1.41 -9.34
C ILE A 24 -4.93 0.01 -8.98
N GLU A 25 -5.76 0.60 -9.82
CA GLU A 25 -6.81 1.50 -9.32
C GLU A 25 -7.64 0.62 -8.40
N ALA A 26 -7.24 0.61 -7.14
CA ALA A 26 -8.00 -0.07 -6.12
C ALA A 26 -9.26 0.76 -5.98
N GLU A 27 -10.36 0.27 -6.53
CA GLU A 27 -11.69 0.46 -5.97
C GLU A 27 -11.74 -0.18 -4.57
N HIS A 28 -10.82 0.24 -3.68
CA HIS A 28 -11.05 0.31 -2.25
C HIS A 28 -12.12 1.40 -2.04
N VAL A 29 -13.33 1.09 -2.50
CA VAL A 29 -14.55 1.42 -1.76
C VAL A 29 -14.52 0.58 -0.48
N ALA A 30 -13.49 0.83 0.33
CA ALA A 30 -13.50 0.49 1.72
C ALA A 30 -14.72 1.22 2.28
N VAL A 31 -15.63 0.45 2.89
CA VAL A 31 -16.89 0.94 3.42
C VAL A 31 -16.60 2.18 4.26
N VAL A 32 -17.02 3.35 3.76
CA VAL A 32 -16.58 4.65 4.26
C VAL A 32 -16.77 4.72 5.77
N GLY A 33 -15.69 5.00 6.50
CA GLY A 33 -15.67 5.00 7.96
C GLY A 33 -15.29 3.68 8.64
N THR A 34 -15.02 2.57 7.93
CA THR A 34 -14.58 1.30 8.54
C THR A 34 -13.06 1.11 8.48
N VAL A 35 -12.36 1.43 9.57
CA VAL A 35 -10.93 1.13 9.70
C VAL A 35 -10.75 -0.35 10.03
N THR A 36 -9.99 -1.06 9.19
CA THR A 36 -9.66 -2.48 9.36
C THR A 36 -8.18 -2.69 9.58
N GLY A 37 -7.77 -3.88 10.01
CA GLY A 37 -6.35 -4.19 10.16
C GLY A 37 -5.58 -4.33 8.84
N LYS A 38 -6.26 -4.19 7.70
CA LYS A 38 -5.67 -4.09 6.35
C LYS A 38 -5.60 -2.65 5.84
N THR A 39 -6.39 -1.74 6.40
CA THR A 39 -6.40 -0.32 6.04
C THR A 39 -5.01 0.26 6.27
N THR A 40 -4.49 0.96 5.26
CA THR A 40 -3.20 1.64 5.30
C THR A 40 -3.34 3.11 5.68
N PHE A 41 -2.23 3.75 6.07
CA PHE A 41 -2.20 5.21 6.29
C PHE A 41 -2.54 6.00 5.01
N LYS A 42 -2.23 5.46 3.84
CA LYS A 42 -2.66 5.99 2.53
C LYS A 42 -4.18 6.03 2.43
N GLU A 43 -4.87 4.92 2.70
CA GLU A 43 -6.35 4.88 2.62
C GLU A 43 -7.01 5.85 3.62
N LEU A 44 -6.45 6.04 4.80
CA LEU A 44 -6.93 7.07 5.72
C LEU A 44 -6.84 8.48 5.11
N LYS A 45 -5.71 8.83 4.50
CA LYS A 45 -5.54 10.11 3.78
C LYS A 45 -6.47 10.23 2.56
N ASP A 46 -6.68 9.12 1.84
CA ASP A 46 -7.57 9.03 0.68
C ASP A 46 -9.03 9.33 1.07
N TRP A 47 -9.47 8.88 2.24
CA TRP A 47 -10.80 9.19 2.81
C TRP A 47 -10.88 10.60 3.43
N GLY A 48 -9.86 11.45 3.28
CA GLY A 48 -9.82 12.81 3.82
C GLY A 48 -9.31 12.95 5.26
N LEU A 49 -8.76 11.88 5.85
CA LEU A 49 -8.12 11.96 7.16
C LEU A 49 -6.69 12.49 7.04
N SER A 50 -6.52 13.79 7.27
CA SER A 50 -5.19 14.43 7.30
C SER A 50 -4.23 13.71 8.26
N GLU A 51 -2.94 13.71 7.91
CA GLU A 51 -1.89 13.11 8.76
C GLU A 51 -1.93 13.59 10.20
N GLU A 52 -2.33 14.83 10.45
CA GLU A 52 -2.47 15.41 11.79
C GLU A 52 -3.59 14.74 12.62
N LYS A 53 -4.74 14.42 12.00
CA LYS A 53 -5.82 13.65 12.62
C LYS A 53 -5.35 12.23 12.92
N ILE A 54 -4.70 11.58 11.95
CA ILE A 54 -4.15 10.22 12.14
C ILE A 54 -3.14 10.21 13.28
N LYS A 55 -2.18 11.15 13.27
CA LYS A 55 -1.16 11.37 14.28
C LYS A 55 -1.75 11.64 15.68
N SER A 56 -2.92 12.27 15.76
CA SER A 56 -3.66 12.44 17.02
C SER A 56 -4.29 11.13 17.53
N ALA A 57 -4.65 10.21 16.63
CA ALA A 57 -5.12 8.87 17.00
C ALA A 57 -3.98 7.91 17.37
N THR A 58 -2.80 8.08 16.76
CA THR A 58 -1.60 7.23 16.92
C THR A 58 -0.54 7.80 17.89
N ASP A 59 -0.96 8.64 18.84
CA ASP A 59 -0.08 9.22 19.88
C ASP A 59 1.21 9.88 19.34
N GLY A 60 1.05 10.76 18.35
CA GLY A 60 2.15 11.55 17.82
C GLY A 60 3.06 10.84 16.81
N LYS A 61 2.88 9.53 16.54
CA LYS A 61 3.68 8.79 15.55
C LYS A 61 2.83 8.29 14.39
N ILE A 62 3.25 8.44 13.15
CA ILE A 62 2.56 7.89 11.98
C ILE A 62 3.47 6.87 11.27
N GLY A 63 2.88 5.83 10.69
CA GLY A 63 3.60 4.92 9.81
C GLY A 63 3.76 5.50 8.39
N PRO A 64 4.67 4.95 7.56
CA PRO A 64 4.67 5.21 6.12
C PRO A 64 3.27 4.99 5.51
N ASP A 65 2.91 5.73 4.46
CA ASP A 65 1.57 5.68 3.85
C ASP A 65 1.18 4.24 3.45
N GLY A 66 2.14 3.43 2.99
CA GLY A 66 1.95 2.03 2.60
C GLY A 66 1.91 1.01 3.75
N THR A 67 2.04 1.42 5.02
CA THR A 67 1.99 0.51 6.17
C THR A 67 0.56 0.32 6.66
N ALA A 68 0.20 -0.93 6.99
CA ALA A 68 -1.11 -1.25 7.57
C ALA A 68 -1.22 -0.75 9.02
N VAL A 69 -2.33 -0.10 9.36
CA VAL A 69 -2.56 0.53 10.67
C VAL A 69 -2.43 -0.47 11.83
N LYS A 70 -2.87 -1.73 11.64
CA LYS A 70 -2.73 -2.80 12.63
C LYS A 70 -1.28 -3.25 12.84
N ASP A 71 -0.53 -3.37 11.75
CA ASP A 71 0.87 -3.80 11.79
C ASP A 71 1.73 -2.74 12.50
N TRP A 72 1.52 -1.47 12.12
CA TRP A 72 2.13 -0.33 12.78
C TRP A 72 1.77 -0.23 14.26
N ALA A 73 0.50 -0.43 14.64
CA ALA A 73 0.08 -0.41 16.03
C ALA A 73 0.80 -1.50 16.85
N ALA A 74 0.82 -2.74 16.34
CA ALA A 74 1.51 -3.85 16.96
C ALA A 74 3.03 -3.57 17.11
N ALA A 75 3.66 -3.00 16.09
CA ALA A 75 5.09 -2.64 16.12
C ALA A 75 5.43 -1.54 17.13
N ASN A 76 4.49 -0.66 17.48
CA ASN A 76 4.67 0.40 18.48
C ASN A 76 4.17 0.00 19.88
N GLY A 77 3.63 -1.22 20.06
CA GLY A 77 2.99 -1.65 21.30
C GLY A 77 1.62 -1.01 21.57
N LEU A 78 1.00 -0.38 20.58
CA LEU A 78 -0.34 0.18 20.67
C LEU A 78 -1.41 -0.87 20.37
N THR A 79 -2.54 -0.77 21.08
CA THR A 79 -3.71 -1.63 20.84
C THR A 79 -4.45 -1.21 19.57
N PHE A 80 -4.45 -2.05 18.53
CA PHE A 80 -5.17 -1.76 17.29
C PHE A 80 -6.66 -1.45 17.50
N SER A 81 -7.34 -2.05 18.50
CA SER A 81 -8.75 -1.72 18.81
C SER A 81 -8.94 -0.27 19.24
N GLU A 82 -8.12 0.25 20.17
CA GLU A 82 -8.17 1.64 20.63
C GLU A 82 -7.90 2.59 19.45
N LEU A 83 -6.84 2.31 18.69
CA LEU A 83 -6.45 3.09 17.52
C LEU A 83 -7.55 3.08 16.44
N LYS A 84 -8.15 1.92 16.18
CA LYS A 84 -9.28 1.77 15.27
C LYS A 84 -10.46 2.63 15.72
N VAL A 85 -10.81 2.62 17.01
CA VAL A 85 -11.91 3.44 17.54
C VAL A 85 -11.61 4.91 17.32
N LYS A 86 -10.42 5.39 17.69
CA LYS A 86 -9.99 6.79 17.46
C LYS A 86 -10.04 7.20 15.99
N LEU A 87 -9.54 6.36 15.08
CA LEU A 87 -9.54 6.66 13.65
C LEU A 87 -10.95 6.62 13.03
N GLN A 88 -11.79 5.67 13.42
CA GLN A 88 -13.19 5.63 12.96
C GLN A 88 -14.00 6.82 13.49
N ASP A 89 -13.76 7.25 14.74
CA ASP A 89 -14.41 8.43 15.33
C ASP A 89 -14.05 9.70 14.53
N LEU A 90 -12.76 9.88 14.21
CA LEU A 90 -12.26 10.99 13.37
C LEU A 90 -12.79 10.97 11.92
N LEU A 91 -13.15 9.80 11.40
CA LEU A 91 -13.78 9.59 10.09
C LEU A 91 -15.30 9.80 10.11
N ALA A 92 -15.97 9.39 11.20
CA ALA A 92 -17.39 9.61 11.41
C ALA A 92 -17.71 11.08 11.74
N ALA A 93 -16.72 11.83 12.21
CA ALA A 93 -16.74 13.27 12.43
C ALA A 93 -16.11 14.08 11.26
N LEU A 94 -16.10 13.52 10.05
CA LEU A 94 -15.64 14.18 8.82
C LEU A 94 -16.83 14.49 7.90
#